data_AF-A0AAV6ZWH3-F1
#
_entry.id   AF-A0AAV6ZWH3-F1
#
_cell.length_a   1.000
_cell.length_b   1.000
_cell.length_c   1.000
_cell.angle_alpha   90.00
_cell.angle_beta   90.00
_cell.angle_gamma   90.00
#
_symmetry.space_group_name_H-M   'P 1'
#
loop_
_entity.id
_entity.type
_entity.pdbx_description
1 polymer ?
#
loop_
_entity_poly.entity_id
_entity_poly.type
_entity_poly.pdbx_seq_one_letter_code
_entity_poly.pdbx_strand_id
1 'polypeptide(L)'
;MGNFASRVTASNTTGNATITIKNMQPQDTGIYKCAVSNFPDPLGQGQVQLIVQVAPSTPHCNIQGNIVAGHAVTLVCLSEQGMPRPQYTWTKIVHGVAKPITGAQQSGVLVIGNMTKFEDGYYHCTASNNLGNATCELDLHTGGAAGIIVGAVIGAVFLATIILVVIWFLISKKKNKKKHLKSSEMKTIPPGAGQGEAEEPARQTLVVSEPPETRVYQDVPENVAAANGEVEDPAV
;
A
#
# COMPACT_ATOMS: atom_id res chain seq x y z
N MET A 1 -16.99 -51.74 -3.03
CA MET A 1 -16.45 -50.97 -4.18
C MET A 1 -16.61 -49.49 -3.83
N GLY A 2 -15.51 -48.75 -3.68
CA GLY A 2 -15.54 -47.35 -3.18
C GLY A 2 -15.73 -46.30 -4.28
N ASN A 3 -15.30 -45.07 -3.99
CA ASN A 3 -15.43 -43.80 -4.76
C ASN A 3 -14.89 -43.77 -6.21
N PHE A 4 -14.60 -44.94 -6.80
CA PHE A 4 -13.94 -45.14 -8.07
C PHE A 4 -14.78 -45.94 -9.08
N ALA A 5 -15.93 -46.50 -8.67
CA ALA A 5 -16.65 -47.52 -9.43
C ALA A 5 -17.06 -47.11 -10.87
N SER A 6 -17.30 -45.82 -11.12
CA SER A 6 -17.62 -45.28 -12.46
C SER A 6 -16.41 -44.88 -13.31
N ARG A 7 -15.19 -44.95 -12.76
CA ARG A 7 -13.97 -44.43 -13.39
C ARG A 7 -12.90 -45.50 -13.68
N VAL A 8 -13.10 -46.73 -13.21
CA VAL A 8 -12.12 -47.82 -13.34
C VAL A 8 -12.55 -48.84 -14.39
N THR A 9 -11.65 -49.21 -15.29
CA THR A 9 -11.83 -50.32 -16.23
C THR A 9 -10.67 -51.30 -16.09
N ALA A 10 -10.96 -52.59 -15.92
CA ALA A 10 -9.95 -53.65 -15.89
C ALA A 10 -9.68 -54.21 -17.30
N SER A 11 -8.48 -54.76 -17.53
CA SER A 11 -8.17 -55.52 -18.73
C SER A 11 -9.01 -56.80 -18.81
N ASN A 12 -9.40 -57.18 -20.02
CA ASN A 12 -10.13 -58.43 -20.30
C ASN A 12 -9.25 -59.47 -21.03
N THR A 13 -7.91 -59.32 -20.95
CA THR A 13 -6.94 -60.22 -21.58
C THR A 13 -6.39 -61.19 -20.54
N THR A 14 -6.41 -62.48 -20.84
CA THR A 14 -5.81 -63.53 -19.98
C THR A 14 -4.36 -63.20 -19.64
N GLY A 15 -3.99 -63.30 -18.36
CA GLY A 15 -2.66 -62.97 -17.87
C GLY A 15 -2.38 -61.47 -17.65
N ASN A 16 -3.34 -60.58 -17.92
CA ASN A 16 -3.18 -59.13 -17.76
C ASN A 16 -4.01 -58.58 -16.60
N ALA A 17 -3.35 -58.19 -15.50
CA ALA A 17 -3.98 -57.61 -14.31
C ALA A 17 -4.05 -56.07 -14.32
N THR A 18 -3.94 -55.43 -15.49
CA THR A 18 -3.96 -53.96 -15.61
C THR A 18 -5.35 -53.37 -15.31
N ILE A 19 -5.37 -52.27 -14.57
CA ILE A 19 -6.53 -51.38 -14.45
C ILE A 19 -6.21 -50.00 -15.04
N THR A 20 -7.20 -49.34 -15.61
CA THR A 20 -7.14 -47.95 -16.06
C THR A 20 -8.12 -47.13 -15.24
N ILE A 21 -7.64 -46.02 -14.67
CA ILE A 21 -8.45 -45.07 -13.88
C ILE A 21 -8.59 -43.78 -14.70
N LYS A 22 -9.81 -43.45 -15.11
CA LYS A 22 -10.10 -42.24 -15.88
C LYS A 22 -10.38 -41.04 -14.97
N ASN A 23 -10.13 -39.84 -15.49
CA ASN A 23 -10.39 -38.57 -14.80
C ASN A 23 -9.85 -38.56 -13.36
N MET A 24 -8.55 -38.80 -13.19
CA MET A 24 -7.92 -38.85 -11.87
C MET A 24 -8.04 -37.51 -11.15
N GLN A 25 -8.29 -37.56 -9.85
CA GLN A 25 -8.40 -36.40 -8.96
C GLN A 25 -7.28 -36.43 -7.91
N PRO A 26 -6.90 -35.30 -7.28
CA PRO A 26 -5.88 -35.28 -6.22
C PRO A 26 -6.10 -36.31 -5.11
N GLN A 27 -7.36 -36.56 -4.76
CA GLN A 27 -7.79 -37.53 -3.74
C GLN A 27 -7.59 -39.00 -4.14
N ASP A 28 -7.29 -39.28 -5.41
CA ASP A 28 -6.92 -40.61 -5.91
C ASP A 28 -5.43 -40.94 -5.63
N THR A 29 -4.64 -39.99 -5.11
CA THR A 29 -3.26 -40.20 -4.64
C THR A 29 -3.22 -41.22 -3.51
N GLY A 30 -2.35 -42.23 -3.61
CA GLY A 30 -2.27 -43.29 -2.60
C GLY A 30 -1.43 -44.50 -3.02
N ILE A 31 -1.42 -45.54 -2.18
CA ILE A 31 -0.77 -46.81 -2.47
C ILE A 31 -1.81 -47.77 -3.06
N TYR A 32 -1.60 -48.15 -4.31
CA TYR A 32 -2.42 -49.14 -5.02
C TYR A 32 -1.77 -50.51 -4.90
N LYS A 33 -2.56 -51.53 -4.58
CA LYS A 33 -2.10 -52.92 -4.42
C LYS A 33 -2.75 -53.81 -5.48
N CYS A 34 -1.93 -54.63 -6.12
CA CYS A 34 -2.37 -55.69 -7.01
C CYS A 34 -2.16 -57.04 -6.32
N ALA A 35 -3.13 -57.95 -6.44
CA ALA A 35 -3.04 -59.32 -5.96
C ALA A 35 -3.59 -60.25 -7.04
N VAL A 36 -2.81 -61.26 -7.43
CA VAL A 36 -3.11 -62.19 -8.53
C VAL A 36 -3.02 -63.62 -8.01
N SER A 37 -4.09 -64.39 -8.17
CA SER A 37 -4.19 -65.77 -7.73
C SER A 37 -4.33 -66.70 -8.93
N ASN A 38 -3.48 -67.73 -9.00
CA ASN A 38 -3.51 -68.75 -10.04
C ASN A 38 -3.29 -70.12 -9.39
N PHE A 39 -4.35 -70.77 -8.89
CA PHE A 39 -4.20 -72.03 -8.15
C PHE A 39 -3.53 -73.13 -9.00
N PRO A 40 -2.53 -73.88 -8.49
CA PRO A 40 -2.11 -73.99 -7.09
C PRO A 40 -1.00 -73.00 -6.65
N ASP A 41 -0.61 -72.05 -7.49
CA ASP A 41 0.48 -71.11 -7.20
C ASP A 41 0.17 -70.20 -5.99
N PRO A 42 1.19 -69.79 -5.22
CA PRO A 42 1.05 -68.77 -4.19
C PRO A 42 0.48 -67.45 -4.74
N LEU A 43 -0.23 -66.71 -3.88
CA LEU A 43 -0.79 -65.41 -4.20
C LEU A 43 0.32 -64.40 -4.56
N GLY A 44 0.42 -64.02 -5.83
CA GLY A 44 1.30 -62.95 -6.27
C GLY A 44 0.78 -61.60 -5.78
N GLN A 45 1.66 -60.75 -5.25
CA GLN A 45 1.30 -59.41 -4.76
C GLN A 45 2.31 -58.35 -5.22
N GLY A 46 1.83 -57.14 -5.46
CA GLY A 46 2.65 -55.98 -5.76
C GLY A 46 1.96 -54.68 -5.32
N GLN A 47 2.72 -53.61 -5.16
CA GLN A 47 2.18 -52.30 -4.81
C GLN A 47 2.91 -51.16 -5.52
N VAL A 48 2.19 -50.09 -5.81
CA VAL A 48 2.72 -48.86 -6.44
C VAL A 48 2.17 -47.64 -5.72
N GLN A 49 3.02 -46.62 -5.55
CA GLN A 49 2.58 -45.31 -5.06
C GLN A 49 2.17 -44.45 -6.26
N LEU A 50 0.88 -44.10 -6.33
CA LEU A 50 0.35 -43.17 -7.31
C LEU A 50 0.29 -41.76 -6.70
N ILE A 51 0.78 -40.77 -7.44
CA ILE A 51 0.76 -39.36 -7.07
C ILE A 51 0.08 -38.60 -8.21
N VAL A 52 -1.07 -38.00 -7.95
CA VAL A 52 -1.84 -37.26 -8.97
C VAL A 52 -1.38 -35.81 -8.98
N GLN A 53 -0.62 -35.46 -10.03
CA GLN A 53 -0.10 -34.11 -10.21
C GLN A 53 -1.19 -33.14 -10.71
N VAL A 54 -1.13 -31.90 -10.23
CA VAL A 54 -2.03 -30.80 -10.62
C VAL A 54 -1.27 -29.48 -10.67
N ALA A 55 -1.70 -28.59 -11.58
CA ALA A 55 -1.21 -27.22 -11.63
C ALA A 55 -1.52 -26.45 -10.32
N PRO A 56 -0.82 -25.34 -10.03
CA PRO A 56 -1.13 -24.51 -8.87
C PRO A 56 -2.55 -23.96 -8.96
N SER A 57 -3.29 -23.93 -7.85
CA SER A 57 -4.52 -23.12 -7.78
C SER A 57 -4.18 -21.64 -7.82
N THR A 58 -5.15 -20.79 -8.20
CA THR A 58 -5.05 -19.33 -8.00
C THR A 58 -4.56 -19.03 -6.58
N PRO A 59 -3.40 -18.38 -6.42
CA PRO A 59 -2.85 -18.10 -5.10
C PRO A 59 -3.67 -17.04 -4.36
N HIS A 60 -3.75 -17.18 -3.05
CA HIS A 60 -4.24 -16.14 -2.16
C HIS A 60 -3.09 -15.20 -1.81
N CYS A 61 -3.21 -13.94 -2.24
CA CYS A 61 -2.28 -12.86 -1.89
C CYS A 61 -2.81 -12.07 -0.67
N ASN A 62 -1.93 -11.75 0.28
CA ASN A 62 -2.26 -10.95 1.47
C ASN A 62 -1.12 -10.00 1.86
N ILE A 63 -1.46 -8.85 2.47
CA ILE A 63 -0.53 -7.85 3.00
C ILE A 63 -0.57 -7.91 4.52
N GLN A 64 0.58 -8.10 5.16
CA GLN A 64 0.73 -8.13 6.62
C GLN A 64 1.59 -6.95 7.09
N GLY A 65 1.14 -6.29 8.17
CA GLY A 65 1.78 -5.11 8.74
C GLY A 65 1.09 -3.80 8.36
N ASN A 66 1.65 -2.68 8.81
CA ASN A 66 1.14 -1.35 8.54
C ASN A 66 1.82 -0.76 7.31
N ILE A 67 1.04 -0.36 6.29
CA ILE A 67 1.55 0.29 5.06
C ILE A 67 1.85 1.77 5.36
N VAL A 68 2.81 2.00 6.25
CA VAL A 68 3.23 3.30 6.79
C VAL A 68 4.72 3.46 6.59
N ALA A 69 5.16 4.66 6.21
CA ALA A 69 6.58 4.93 5.96
C ALA A 69 7.48 4.51 7.14
N GLY A 70 8.66 3.96 6.86
CA GLY A 70 9.61 3.51 7.88
C GLY A 70 9.29 2.16 8.53
N HIS A 71 8.13 1.55 8.25
CA HIS A 71 7.71 0.26 8.82
C HIS A 71 7.99 -0.89 7.85
N ALA A 72 8.16 -2.09 8.39
CA ALA A 72 8.24 -3.31 7.58
C ALA A 72 6.84 -3.80 7.20
N VAL A 73 6.70 -4.26 5.94
CA VAL A 73 5.49 -4.87 5.39
C VAL A 73 5.86 -6.23 4.81
N THR A 74 5.02 -7.25 5.01
CA THR A 74 5.23 -8.60 4.45
C THR A 74 4.09 -8.94 3.49
N LEU A 75 4.45 -9.21 2.23
CA LEU A 75 3.53 -9.72 1.23
C LEU A 75 3.60 -11.25 1.23
N VAL A 76 2.43 -11.90 1.34
CA VAL A 76 2.31 -13.37 1.41
C VAL A 76 1.48 -13.85 0.22
N CYS A 77 1.94 -14.90 -0.43
CA CYS A 77 1.31 -15.54 -1.58
C CYS A 77 1.33 -17.05 -1.39
N LEU A 78 0.16 -17.69 -1.44
CA LEU A 78 0.01 -19.13 -1.21
C LEU A 78 -1.07 -19.74 -2.10
N SER A 79 -0.73 -20.76 -2.89
CA SER A 79 -1.70 -21.64 -3.55
C SER A 79 -2.08 -22.78 -2.62
N GLU A 80 -3.38 -23.01 -2.41
CA GLU A 80 -3.91 -24.14 -1.63
C GLU A 80 -3.64 -25.50 -2.31
N GLN A 81 -3.63 -25.52 -3.65
CA GLN A 81 -3.37 -26.70 -4.45
C GLN A 81 -2.15 -26.50 -5.34
N GLY A 82 -1.49 -27.60 -5.68
CA GLY A 82 -0.31 -27.64 -6.54
C GLY A 82 0.55 -28.85 -6.18
N MET A 83 0.66 -29.80 -7.12
CA MET A 83 1.44 -31.01 -6.93
C MET A 83 2.19 -31.31 -8.24
N PRO A 84 3.53 -31.25 -8.30
CA PRO A 84 4.49 -30.91 -7.23
C PRO A 84 4.27 -29.53 -6.60
N ARG A 85 4.83 -29.33 -5.40
CA ARG A 85 4.67 -28.07 -4.63
C ARG A 85 5.09 -26.86 -5.50
N PRO A 86 4.25 -25.82 -5.62
CA PRO A 86 4.58 -24.65 -6.42
C PRO A 86 5.82 -23.91 -5.91
N GLN A 87 6.58 -23.36 -6.85
CA GLN A 87 7.56 -22.31 -6.62
C GLN A 87 6.91 -20.95 -6.86
N TYR A 88 7.30 -19.95 -6.10
CA TYR A 88 6.71 -18.61 -6.18
C TYR A 88 7.72 -17.59 -6.70
N THR A 89 7.26 -16.65 -7.52
CA THR A 89 8.05 -15.51 -8.03
C THR A 89 7.27 -14.23 -7.82
N TRP A 90 7.86 -13.28 -7.11
CA TRP A 90 7.33 -11.92 -6.99
C TRP A 90 7.88 -11.00 -8.08
N THR A 91 6.97 -10.20 -8.64
CA THR A 91 7.29 -9.12 -9.58
C THR A 91 6.62 -7.82 -9.14
N LYS A 92 7.25 -6.67 -9.45
CA LYS A 92 6.64 -5.34 -9.34
C LYS A 92 6.28 -4.85 -10.73
N ILE A 93 5.06 -4.34 -10.91
CA ILE A 93 4.61 -3.77 -12.18
C ILE A 93 5.09 -2.32 -12.25
N VAL A 94 6.03 -2.03 -13.15
CA VAL A 94 6.61 -0.69 -13.34
C VAL A 94 6.33 -0.25 -14.77
N HIS A 95 5.51 0.79 -14.93
CA HIS A 95 5.05 1.30 -16.25
C HIS A 95 4.43 0.18 -17.14
N GLY A 96 3.64 -0.71 -16.54
CA GLY A 96 3.02 -1.85 -17.23
C GLY A 96 3.95 -3.05 -17.47
N VAL A 97 5.23 -2.97 -17.09
CA VAL A 97 6.20 -4.07 -17.24
C VAL A 97 6.42 -4.77 -15.90
N ALA A 98 6.20 -6.08 -15.86
CA ALA A 98 6.52 -6.90 -14.69
C ALA A 98 8.03 -7.06 -14.53
N LYS A 99 8.61 -6.52 -13.45
CA LYS A 99 10.03 -6.64 -13.11
C LYS A 99 10.21 -7.62 -11.93
N PRO A 100 11.00 -8.69 -12.06
CA PRO A 100 11.22 -9.64 -10.97
C PRO A 100 11.94 -8.99 -9.79
N ILE A 101 11.59 -9.40 -8.57
CA ILE A 101 12.19 -8.91 -7.33
C ILE A 101 13.28 -9.89 -6.88
N THR A 102 14.52 -9.42 -6.85
CA THR A 102 15.69 -10.23 -6.49
C THR A 102 15.59 -10.74 -5.04
N GLY A 103 15.92 -12.01 -4.82
CA GLY A 103 15.88 -12.66 -3.50
C GLY A 103 14.49 -13.09 -3.01
N ALA A 104 13.41 -12.65 -3.66
CA ALA A 104 12.02 -12.98 -3.30
C ALA A 104 11.46 -14.19 -4.08
N GLN A 105 12.31 -15.18 -4.36
CA GLN A 105 11.94 -16.38 -5.12
C GLN A 105 11.69 -17.58 -4.18
N GLN A 106 10.91 -18.53 -4.65
CA GLN A 106 10.61 -19.84 -4.05
C GLN A 106 9.73 -19.82 -2.78
N SER A 107 9.85 -18.85 -1.88
CA SER A 107 9.21 -18.87 -0.55
C SER A 107 7.73 -18.47 -0.51
N GLY A 108 7.23 -17.76 -1.54
CA GLY A 108 5.90 -17.13 -1.53
C GLY A 108 5.81 -15.88 -0.64
N VAL A 109 6.87 -15.54 0.10
CA VAL A 109 6.90 -14.43 1.06
C VAL A 109 7.93 -13.39 0.63
N LEU A 110 7.48 -12.14 0.51
CA LEU A 110 8.31 -10.98 0.20
C LEU A 110 8.23 -9.99 1.36
N VAL A 111 9.37 -9.75 2.03
CA VAL A 111 9.48 -8.78 3.12
C VAL A 111 10.06 -7.47 2.58
N ILE A 112 9.29 -6.39 2.69
CA ILE A 112 9.71 -5.02 2.42
C ILE A 112 10.12 -4.42 3.77
N GLY A 113 11.42 -4.36 4.05
CA GLY A 113 11.93 -4.02 5.39
C GLY A 113 11.73 -2.57 5.82
N ASN A 114 11.66 -1.63 4.86
CA ASN A 114 11.39 -0.21 5.11
C ASN A 114 10.47 0.31 4.01
N MET A 115 9.18 0.47 4.34
CA MET A 115 8.20 1.01 3.41
C MET A 115 8.52 2.47 3.09
N THR A 116 8.64 2.80 1.81
CA THR A 116 8.84 4.16 1.30
C THR A 116 7.94 4.42 0.10
N LYS A 117 7.88 5.67 -0.39
CA LYS A 117 7.16 6.01 -1.62
C LYS A 117 7.69 5.31 -2.88
N PHE A 118 8.90 4.76 -2.86
CA PHE A 118 9.43 3.93 -3.96
C PHE A 118 8.86 2.50 -3.94
N GLU A 119 8.40 2.04 -2.77
CA GLU A 119 7.74 0.74 -2.62
C GLU A 119 6.26 0.79 -2.97
N ASP A 120 5.66 1.97 -3.13
CA ASP A 120 4.30 2.10 -3.65
C ASP A 120 4.14 1.48 -5.06
N GLY A 121 2.98 0.87 -5.34
CA GLY A 121 2.58 0.34 -6.65
C GLY A 121 2.05 -1.10 -6.61
N TYR A 122 1.86 -1.68 -7.81
CA TYR A 122 1.28 -3.00 -7.98
C TYR A 122 2.35 -4.11 -7.91
N TYR A 123 2.09 -5.14 -7.10
CA TYR A 123 2.91 -6.32 -6.95
C TYR A 123 2.13 -7.55 -7.43
N HIS A 124 2.81 -8.46 -8.11
CA HIS A 124 2.21 -9.66 -8.69
C HIS A 124 3.06 -10.88 -8.30
N CYS A 125 2.42 -11.83 -7.62
CA CYS A 125 2.98 -13.14 -7.34
C CYS A 125 2.51 -14.19 -8.35
N THR A 126 3.44 -14.94 -8.92
CA THR A 126 3.17 -16.12 -9.75
C THR A 126 3.56 -17.39 -8.98
N ALA A 127 2.60 -18.28 -8.75
CA ALA A 127 2.83 -19.66 -8.32
C ALA A 127 3.00 -20.56 -9.56
N SER A 128 4.00 -21.45 -9.57
CA SER A 128 4.34 -22.25 -10.76
C SER A 128 4.83 -23.66 -10.42
N ASN A 129 4.44 -24.65 -11.20
CA ASN A 129 5.06 -25.98 -11.24
C ASN A 129 5.12 -26.52 -12.70
N ASN A 130 5.55 -27.77 -12.89
CA ASN A 130 5.67 -28.39 -14.21
C ASN A 130 4.34 -28.65 -14.96
N LEU A 131 3.18 -28.36 -14.35
CA LEU A 131 1.86 -28.50 -14.97
C LEU A 131 1.27 -27.13 -15.38
N GLY A 132 1.82 -26.02 -14.89
CA GLY A 132 1.34 -24.69 -15.21
C GLY A 132 1.61 -23.67 -14.10
N ASN A 133 1.02 -22.49 -14.25
CA ASN A 133 1.14 -21.37 -13.33
C ASN A 133 -0.22 -20.75 -13.01
N ALA A 134 -0.27 -20.02 -11.90
CA ALA A 134 -1.42 -19.24 -11.47
C ALA A 134 -0.95 -18.00 -10.70
N THR A 135 -1.74 -16.93 -10.68
CA THR A 135 -1.28 -15.58 -10.35
C THR A 135 -2.21 -14.86 -9.38
N CYS A 136 -1.65 -13.96 -8.56
CA CYS A 136 -2.41 -12.98 -7.79
C CYS A 136 -1.68 -11.63 -7.75
N GLU A 137 -2.47 -10.55 -7.69
CA GLU A 137 -1.99 -9.18 -7.68
C GLU A 137 -2.37 -8.48 -6.36
N LEU A 138 -1.55 -7.52 -5.95
CA LEU A 138 -1.68 -6.69 -4.76
C LEU A 138 -1.44 -5.24 -5.13
N ASP A 139 -2.30 -4.35 -4.62
CA ASP A 139 -2.06 -2.92 -4.64
C ASP A 139 -1.45 -2.49 -3.30
N LEU A 140 -0.23 -1.91 -3.33
CA LEU A 140 0.52 -1.52 -2.15
C LEU A 140 0.77 -0.02 -2.18
N HIS A 141 0.03 0.76 -1.39
CA HIS A 141 0.17 2.22 -1.34
C HIS A 141 0.23 2.77 0.09
N THR A 142 1.26 3.57 0.38
CA THR A 142 1.36 4.36 1.62
C THR A 142 0.40 5.55 1.58
N GLY A 143 -0.69 5.53 2.36
CA GLY A 143 -1.60 6.70 2.41
C GLY A 143 -2.88 6.62 3.26
N GLY A 144 -3.33 5.43 3.66
CA GLY A 144 -4.63 5.27 4.32
C GLY A 144 -4.67 5.56 5.83
N ALA A 145 -4.53 6.83 6.26
CA ALA A 145 -5.16 7.40 7.49
C ALA A 145 -4.68 8.82 7.83
N ALA A 146 -3.37 9.07 7.75
CA ALA A 146 -2.74 10.21 8.44
C ALA A 146 -3.28 11.60 8.03
N GLY A 147 -3.54 11.82 6.74
CA GLY A 147 -4.04 13.11 6.24
C GLY A 147 -5.45 13.48 6.71
N ILE A 148 -6.32 12.48 6.92
CA ILE A 148 -7.72 12.72 7.35
C ILE A 148 -7.75 13.19 8.81
N ILE A 149 -6.90 12.61 9.67
CA ILE A 149 -6.82 12.96 11.09
C ILE A 149 -6.37 14.42 11.27
N VAL A 150 -5.32 14.84 10.55
CA VAL A 150 -4.81 16.22 10.63
C VAL A 150 -5.85 17.23 10.14
N GLY A 151 -6.53 16.96 9.00
CA GLY A 151 -7.58 17.84 8.49
C GLY A 151 -8.78 17.98 9.43
N ALA A 152 -9.28 16.87 9.98
CA ALA A 152 -10.45 16.87 10.86
C ALA A 152 -10.17 17.58 12.21
N VAL A 153 -9.01 17.32 12.83
CA VAL A 153 -8.63 17.96 14.11
C VAL A 153 -8.42 19.46 13.94
N ILE A 154 -7.69 19.89 12.90
CA ILE A 154 -7.45 21.31 12.63
C ILE A 154 -8.78 22.04 12.35
N GLY A 155 -9.66 21.45 11.52
CA GLY A 155 -10.98 22.02 11.22
C GLY A 155 -11.86 22.18 12.46
N ALA A 156 -11.90 21.18 13.34
CA ALA A 156 -12.66 21.23 14.59
C ALA A 156 -12.14 22.32 15.54
N VAL A 157 -10.81 22.46 15.68
CA VAL A 157 -10.19 23.48 16.53
C VAL A 157 -10.45 24.89 15.99
N PHE A 158 -10.30 25.14 14.68
CA PHE A 158 -10.62 26.44 14.08
C PHE A 158 -12.10 26.81 14.21
N LEU A 159 -13.01 25.84 14.04
CA LEU A 159 -14.44 26.10 14.24
C LEU A 159 -14.75 26.47 15.70
N ALA A 160 -14.16 25.75 16.66
CA ALA A 160 -14.33 26.03 18.09
C ALA A 160 -13.78 27.42 18.49
N THR A 161 -12.60 27.82 17.99
CA THR A 161 -12.03 29.15 18.30
C THR A 161 -12.88 30.29 17.73
N ILE A 162 -13.39 30.15 16.50
CA ILE A 162 -14.32 31.13 15.90
C ILE A 162 -15.60 31.26 16.74
N ILE A 163 -16.20 30.15 17.16
CA ILE A 163 -17.41 30.16 18.01
C ILE A 163 -17.14 30.90 19.33
N LEU A 164 -16.01 30.63 19.99
CA LEU A 164 -15.63 31.31 21.24
C LEU A 164 -15.43 32.82 21.05
N VAL A 165 -14.80 33.26 19.94
CA VAL A 165 -14.63 34.68 19.61
C VAL A 165 -15.98 35.35 19.35
N VAL A 166 -16.90 34.71 18.63
CA VAL A 166 -18.26 35.23 18.40
C VAL A 166 -19.04 35.36 19.72
N ILE A 167 -19.01 34.33 20.57
CA ILE A 167 -19.66 34.37 21.89
C ILE A 167 -19.08 35.50 22.75
N TRP A 168 -17.75 35.64 22.78
CA TRP A 168 -17.07 36.73 23.50
C TRP A 168 -17.47 38.11 22.97
N PHE A 169 -17.56 38.28 21.65
CA PHE A 169 -17.98 39.54 21.01
C PHE A 169 -19.45 39.89 21.27
N LEU A 170 -20.35 38.89 21.29
CA LEU A 170 -21.76 39.07 21.67
C LEU A 170 -21.88 39.47 23.15
N ILE A 171 -21.09 38.84 24.04
CA ILE A 171 -21.03 39.18 25.47
C ILE A 171 -20.43 40.58 25.68
N SER A 172 -19.38 40.95 24.96
CA SER A 172 -18.74 42.28 25.08
C SER A 172 -19.66 43.38 24.56
N LYS A 173 -20.36 43.19 23.43
CA LYS A 173 -21.44 44.09 22.99
C LYS A 173 -22.58 44.19 24.01
N LYS A 174 -22.97 43.09 24.66
CA LYS A 174 -24.00 43.11 25.73
C LYS A 174 -23.52 43.85 26.98
N LYS A 175 -22.23 43.72 27.35
CA LYS A 175 -21.60 44.50 28.44
C LYS A 175 -21.54 45.99 28.10
N ASN A 176 -21.19 46.35 26.86
CA ASN A 176 -21.11 47.76 26.43
C ASN A 176 -22.50 48.42 26.37
N LYS A 177 -23.54 47.71 25.87
CA LYS A 177 -24.94 48.19 25.93
C LYS A 177 -25.40 48.42 27.37
N LYS A 178 -25.04 47.53 28.32
CA LYS A 178 -25.35 47.71 29.75
C LYS A 178 -24.62 48.89 30.41
N LYS A 179 -23.39 49.20 29.99
CA LYS A 179 -22.67 50.39 30.46
C LYS A 179 -23.35 51.69 30.01
N HIS A 180 -23.78 51.74 28.75
CA HIS A 180 -24.43 52.93 28.18
C HIS A 180 -25.77 53.28 28.86
N LEU A 181 -26.51 52.27 29.36
CA LEU A 181 -27.78 52.47 30.07
C LEU A 181 -27.62 52.87 31.55
N LYS A 182 -26.43 52.68 32.14
CA LYS A 182 -26.13 53.10 33.53
C LYS A 182 -25.54 54.51 33.66
N SER A 183 -25.26 55.19 32.54
CA SER A 183 -24.58 56.49 32.51
C SER A 183 -25.52 57.67 32.18
N SER A 184 -26.81 57.56 32.51
CA SER A 184 -27.84 58.57 32.18
C SER A 184 -28.47 59.25 33.39
N GLU A 185 -28.04 58.95 34.62
CA GLU A 185 -28.64 59.48 35.84
C GLU A 185 -27.57 60.02 36.80
N MET A 186 -27.18 61.28 36.57
CA MET A 186 -26.92 62.32 37.60
C MET A 186 -26.41 63.59 36.90
N LYS A 187 -27.20 64.67 36.88
CA LYS A 187 -26.71 66.01 36.50
C LYS A 187 -27.47 67.13 37.20
N THR A 188 -26.74 67.97 37.92
CA THR A 188 -27.19 69.27 38.46
C THR A 188 -26.02 70.25 38.36
N ILE A 189 -26.28 71.54 38.13
CA ILE A 189 -25.34 72.55 37.53
C ILE A 189 -25.71 73.97 38.05
N PRO A 190 -24.86 75.03 37.95
CA PRO A 190 -23.44 75.23 38.35
C PRO A 190 -23.41 76.11 39.64
N PRO A 191 -22.87 77.37 39.79
CA PRO A 191 -21.93 78.23 39.02
C PRO A 191 -20.43 77.93 39.31
N GLY A 192 -19.42 78.62 38.74
CA GLY A 192 -19.40 79.61 37.64
C GLY A 192 -18.03 80.31 37.49
N ALA A 193 -17.97 81.29 36.57
CA ALA A 193 -16.93 82.33 36.36
C ALA A 193 -15.62 82.03 35.57
N GLY A 194 -15.32 82.96 34.64
CA GLY A 194 -14.02 83.26 34.00
C GLY A 194 -13.55 82.35 32.85
N GLN A 195 -12.79 82.79 31.84
CA GLN A 195 -12.55 84.08 31.14
C GLN A 195 -11.34 83.85 30.19
N GLY A 196 -11.37 84.41 28.96
CA GLY A 196 -10.22 84.47 28.03
C GLY A 196 -9.70 83.13 27.47
N GLU A 197 -8.84 83.09 26.46
CA GLU A 197 -8.64 84.00 25.32
C GLU A 197 -8.02 83.16 24.16
N ALA A 198 -7.82 83.73 22.96
CA ALA A 198 -7.54 82.96 21.74
C ALA A 198 -6.08 82.55 21.52
N GLU A 199 -5.82 81.41 20.85
CA GLU A 199 -4.68 81.27 19.92
C GLU A 199 -4.88 80.16 18.84
N GLU A 200 -4.38 80.45 17.64
CA GLU A 200 -4.23 79.65 16.39
C GLU A 200 -2.77 79.92 15.92
N PRO A 201 -1.99 79.07 15.21
CA PRO A 201 -2.30 77.93 14.31
C PRO A 201 -1.63 76.60 14.82
N ALA A 202 -1.22 75.56 14.06
CA ALA A 202 -1.03 75.37 12.62
C ALA A 202 -1.10 73.90 12.13
N ARG A 203 -1.00 73.72 10.81
CA ARG A 203 -0.97 72.44 10.07
C ARG A 203 0.45 72.16 9.56
N GLN A 204 0.93 70.92 9.62
CA GLN A 204 2.12 70.46 8.90
C GLN A 204 1.82 69.21 8.05
N THR A 205 2.57 69.04 6.96
CA THR A 205 2.30 68.08 5.87
C THR A 205 3.62 67.59 5.27
N LEU A 206 3.61 66.38 4.66
CA LEU A 206 4.70 65.78 3.85
C LEU A 206 5.92 65.32 4.68
N VAL A 207 6.73 64.32 4.28
CA VAL A 207 7.30 64.05 2.94
C VAL A 207 7.38 62.55 2.60
N VAL A 208 7.36 62.25 1.29
CA VAL A 208 7.65 60.94 0.66
C VAL A 208 9.08 60.94 0.12
N SER A 209 9.79 59.81 0.17
CA SER A 209 11.04 59.58 -0.56
C SER A 209 11.19 58.13 -1.00
N GLU A 210 11.60 57.92 -2.26
CA GLU A 210 11.71 56.64 -2.96
C GLU A 210 13.20 56.14 -3.02
N PRO A 211 13.65 55.18 -3.87
CA PRO A 211 14.57 54.12 -3.41
C PRO A 211 15.99 54.21 -4.05
N PRO A 212 16.84 53.19 -3.84
CA PRO A 212 17.86 52.83 -4.83
C PRO A 212 17.81 51.36 -5.28
N GLU A 213 18.54 51.07 -6.35
CA GLU A 213 18.33 49.93 -7.25
C GLU A 213 19.22 48.68 -7.02
N THR A 214 18.75 47.60 -7.65
CA THR A 214 19.40 46.35 -8.12
C THR A 214 20.92 46.13 -7.97
N ARG A 215 21.27 44.86 -7.66
CA ARG A 215 22.53 44.23 -8.10
C ARG A 215 22.24 42.94 -8.86
N VAL A 216 22.80 42.85 -10.07
CA VAL A 216 22.84 41.65 -10.91
C VAL A 216 24.07 40.82 -10.53
N TYR A 217 23.97 39.49 -10.57
CA TYR A 217 25.11 38.58 -10.61
C TYR A 217 25.01 37.68 -11.84
N GLN A 218 26.15 37.42 -12.47
CA GLN A 218 26.27 36.78 -13.78
C GLN A 218 26.38 35.26 -13.69
N ASP A 219 25.89 34.59 -14.73
CA ASP A 219 26.14 33.18 -15.01
C ASP A 219 27.64 32.88 -15.19
N VAL A 220 28.07 31.71 -14.72
CA VAL A 220 29.39 31.13 -15.01
C VAL A 220 29.19 29.96 -15.96
N PRO A 221 29.84 29.93 -17.14
CA PRO A 221 29.75 28.80 -18.05
C PRO A 221 30.71 27.69 -17.62
N GLU A 222 30.20 26.46 -17.49
CA GLU A 222 31.04 25.26 -17.31
C GLU A 222 31.37 24.67 -18.69
N ASN A 223 32.65 24.64 -19.04
CA ASN A 223 33.12 24.15 -20.33
C ASN A 223 33.31 22.63 -20.34
N VAL A 224 33.03 22.04 -21.50
CA VAL A 224 33.15 20.61 -21.81
C VAL A 224 34.60 20.11 -21.71
N ALA A 225 34.79 18.92 -21.14
CA ALA A 225 35.92 18.05 -21.45
C ALA A 225 35.45 16.59 -21.54
N ALA A 226 35.62 15.97 -22.71
CA ALA A 226 35.34 14.55 -22.91
C ALA A 226 36.56 13.71 -22.52
N ALA A 227 36.31 12.50 -22.00
CA ALA A 227 37.32 11.46 -21.87
C ALA A 227 36.75 10.16 -22.46
N ASN A 228 37.31 9.72 -23.59
CA ASN A 228 37.02 8.41 -24.16
C ASN A 228 37.73 7.34 -23.31
N GLY A 229 37.04 6.24 -23.03
CA GLY A 229 37.64 5.04 -22.47
C GLY A 229 37.46 3.88 -23.45
N GLU A 230 38.54 3.51 -24.14
CA GLU A 230 38.59 2.26 -24.91
C GLU A 230 38.42 1.06 -23.98
N VAL A 231 37.63 0.09 -24.41
CA VAL A 231 37.56 -1.24 -23.79
C VAL A 231 38.34 -2.19 -24.67
N GLU A 232 39.55 -2.55 -24.23
CA GLU A 232 40.27 -3.69 -24.80
C GLU A 232 39.63 -5.00 -24.31
N ASP A 233 39.48 -5.93 -25.25
CA ASP A 233 39.01 -7.30 -25.04
C ASP A 233 40.21 -8.25 -25.21
N PRO A 234 40.46 -9.16 -24.25
CA PRO A 234 41.26 -10.34 -24.54
C PRO A 234 40.51 -11.64 -24.25
N ALA A 235 40.45 -12.48 -25.27
CA ALA A 235 39.90 -13.83 -25.25
C ALA A 235 40.53 -14.76 -24.20
N VAL A 236 39.68 -15.60 -23.58
CA VAL A 236 39.83 -17.07 -23.42
C VAL A 236 38.44 -17.72 -23.44
#